data_AF-A0A1G3QIS7-F1
#
_entry.id   AF-A0A1G3QIS7-F1
#
_cell.length_a   1.000
_cell.length_b   1.000
_cell.length_c   1.000
_cell.angle_alpha   90.00
_cell.angle_beta   90.00
_cell.angle_gamma   90.00
#
_symmetry.space_group_name_H-M   'P 1'
#
loop_
_entity.id
_entity.type
_entity.pdbx_description
1 polymer ?
#
loop_
_entity_poly.entity_id
_entity_poly.type
_entity_poly.pdbx_seq_one_letter_code
_entity_poly.pdbx_strand_id
1 'polypeptide(L)'
;MRHNIMKRVLLATTKNFMYRQALIEGGYAVTEYSLSPSPDTLREIERIPSCCASVAEVTAGSIENNAALYRALRDKGPVICYADTMTEEMRRFILDCGIADLMRNYDADHLCRFMGMISEEQDTDAGSFVVLDDDAAVMDVVGTVITRFNYRTEFVDTVDGLFGLALKPGVRFMLVNLGTTALDLNGLVRKYYSSQVARAIPVLAYKDMREGLFVHELVGGLNRLTRYILSLEELYSLLVDILFRKEIMPMVASLKRLSSFDINACYAEETLGKAFFSSEKNIFSGADIFGDDTFSSMSRTVRDMNRTLLKAESFTWLRIAMDRRDISTAGREG
;
A
#
# COMPACT_ATOMS: atom_id res chain seq x y z
N MET A 1 -18.09 -24.38 16.64
CA MET A 1 -17.84 -23.21 17.51
C MET A 1 -16.42 -22.73 17.27
N ARG A 2 -16.22 -21.71 16.42
CA ARG A 2 -14.92 -21.03 16.33
C ARG A 2 -14.76 -20.23 17.62
N HIS A 3 -13.74 -20.52 18.42
CA HIS A 3 -13.35 -19.63 19.51
C HIS A 3 -13.07 -18.26 18.89
N ASN A 4 -13.87 -17.25 19.23
CA ASN A 4 -13.65 -15.89 18.77
C ASN A 4 -12.44 -15.37 19.55
N ILE A 5 -11.23 -15.63 19.06
CA ILE A 5 -10.00 -15.11 19.64
C ILE A 5 -10.10 -13.59 19.50
N MET A 6 -10.27 -12.89 20.62
CA MET A 6 -10.40 -11.44 20.66
C MET A 6 -9.11 -10.83 20.10
N LYS A 7 -9.22 -10.01 19.06
CA LYS A 7 -8.07 -9.39 18.38
C LYS A 7 -7.48 -8.32 19.30
N ARG A 8 -6.18 -8.40 19.59
CA ARG A 8 -5.48 -7.49 20.51
C ARG A 8 -4.89 -6.29 19.77
N VAL A 9 -5.08 -5.10 20.33
CA VAL A 9 -4.59 -3.82 19.82
C VAL A 9 -3.75 -3.13 20.88
N LEU A 10 -2.57 -2.66 20.51
CA LEU A 10 -1.76 -1.78 21.36
C LEU A 10 -2.03 -0.33 20.97
N LEU A 11 -2.25 0.54 21.94
CA LEU A 11 -2.60 1.94 21.72
C LEU A 11 -1.60 2.85 22.45
N ALA A 12 -0.76 3.53 21.69
CA ALA A 12 0.31 4.41 22.18
C ALA A 12 0.17 5.82 21.61
N THR A 13 -0.79 6.59 22.12
CA THR A 13 -1.08 7.96 21.68
C THR A 13 -1.27 8.89 22.87
N THR A 14 -1.17 10.21 22.68
CA THR A 14 -1.55 11.19 23.71
C THR A 14 -3.06 11.24 23.94
N LYS A 15 -3.85 10.66 23.02
CA LYS A 15 -5.32 10.71 23.03
C LYS A 15 -5.96 9.32 23.07
N ASN A 16 -5.38 8.40 23.84
CA ASN A 16 -5.87 7.02 23.95
C ASN A 16 -7.37 6.95 24.28
N PHE A 17 -7.85 7.86 25.15
CA PHE A 17 -9.25 7.96 25.55
C PHE A 17 -10.24 8.12 24.38
N MET A 18 -9.81 8.72 23.25
CA MET A 18 -10.68 8.92 22.09
C MET A 18 -10.93 7.62 21.31
N TYR A 19 -9.93 6.74 21.24
CA TYR A 19 -9.99 5.52 20.44
C TYR A 19 -10.45 4.30 21.23
N ARG A 20 -10.14 4.28 22.53
CA ARG A 20 -10.36 3.13 23.41
C ARG A 20 -11.77 2.58 23.32
N GLN A 21 -12.77 3.44 23.51
CA GLN A 21 -14.16 3.01 23.58
C GLN A 21 -14.64 2.42 22.24
N ALA A 22 -14.35 3.11 21.14
CA ALA A 22 -14.71 2.66 19.80
C ALA A 22 -14.05 1.32 19.44
N LEU A 23 -12.78 1.11 19.83
CA LEU A 23 -12.07 -0.16 19.60
C LEU A 23 -12.66 -1.30 20.44
N ILE A 24 -13.01 -1.04 21.70
CA ILE A 24 -13.67 -2.06 22.55
C ILE A 24 -15.05 -2.42 21.98
N GLU A 25 -15.83 -1.43 21.55
CA GLU A 25 -17.13 -1.63 20.89
C GLU A 25 -16.99 -2.37 19.54
N GLY A 26 -15.89 -2.14 18.83
CA GLY A 26 -15.48 -2.89 17.65
C GLY A 26 -15.02 -4.33 17.92
N GLY A 27 -14.98 -4.76 19.19
CA GLY A 27 -14.63 -6.12 19.59
C GLY A 27 -13.13 -6.37 19.81
N TYR A 28 -12.32 -5.33 19.95
CA TYR A 28 -10.88 -5.42 20.18
C TYR A 28 -10.52 -5.42 21.68
N ALA A 29 -9.49 -6.18 22.04
CA ALA A 29 -8.83 -6.09 23.34
C ALA A 29 -7.75 -5.00 23.28
N VAL A 30 -7.95 -3.88 23.98
CA VAL A 30 -7.03 -2.73 23.94
C VAL A 30 -6.07 -2.74 25.12
N THR A 31 -4.77 -2.55 24.86
CA THR A 31 -3.75 -2.29 25.87
C THR A 31 -3.10 -0.94 25.59
N GLU A 32 -3.04 -0.08 26.60
CA GLU A 32 -2.65 1.33 26.45
C GLU A 32 -1.24 1.57 26.97
N TYR A 33 -0.49 2.37 26.22
CA TYR A 33 0.83 2.85 26.59
C TYR A 33 0.91 4.37 26.42
N SER A 34 1.75 4.99 27.23
CA SER A 34 2.12 6.39 27.04
C SER A 34 3.23 6.51 26.00
N LEU A 35 3.27 7.66 25.31
CA LEU A 35 4.46 8.05 24.55
C LEU A 35 5.64 8.24 25.51
N SER A 36 6.85 8.00 25.00
CA SER A 36 8.10 8.00 25.78
C SER A 36 8.05 7.01 26.96
N PRO A 37 7.88 5.71 26.66
CA PRO A 37 7.73 4.68 27.68
C PRO A 37 9.01 4.52 28.50
N SER A 38 8.83 4.11 29.76
CA SER A 38 9.97 3.70 30.59
C SER A 38 10.63 2.42 30.03
N PRO A 39 11.89 2.14 30.37
CA PRO A 39 12.55 0.88 29.98
C PRO A 39 11.78 -0.37 30.42
N ASP A 40 11.10 -0.33 31.56
CA ASP A 40 10.29 -1.45 32.05
C ASP A 40 9.02 -1.64 31.23
N THR A 41 8.40 -0.54 30.79
CA THR A 41 7.26 -0.55 29.86
C THR A 41 7.65 -1.13 28.50
N LEU A 42 8.84 -0.81 27.98
CA LEU A 42 9.33 -1.42 26.73
C LEU A 42 9.51 -2.94 26.86
N ARG A 43 10.10 -3.40 27.97
CA ARG A 43 10.23 -4.84 28.27
C ARG A 43 8.89 -5.54 28.42
N GLU A 44 7.88 -4.84 28.92
CA GLU A 44 6.51 -5.35 28.97
C GLU A 44 5.96 -5.56 27.56
N ILE A 45 6.06 -4.54 26.69
CA ILE A 45 5.62 -4.62 25.29
C ILE A 45 6.32 -5.80 24.58
N GLU A 46 7.63 -5.93 24.74
CA GLU A 46 8.43 -7.03 24.15
C GLU A 46 7.93 -8.42 24.56
N ARG A 47 7.31 -8.58 25.73
CA ARG A 47 6.77 -9.86 26.22
C ARG A 47 5.35 -10.15 25.75
N ILE A 48 4.67 -9.17 25.16
CA ILE A 48 3.31 -9.34 24.64
C ILE A 48 3.36 -10.24 23.39
N PRO A 49 2.41 -11.19 23.24
CA PRO A 49 2.21 -11.92 21.98
C PRO A 49 1.94 -10.99 20.79
N SER A 50 2.02 -11.53 19.57
CA SER A 50 1.63 -10.80 18.37
C SER A 50 0.21 -10.24 18.46
N CYS A 51 0.05 -8.99 18.01
CA CYS A 51 -1.19 -8.23 17.99
C CYS A 51 -1.74 -8.14 16.56
N CYS A 52 -3.02 -7.77 16.42
CA CYS A 52 -3.58 -7.55 15.09
C CYS A 52 -3.10 -6.21 14.50
N ALA A 53 -2.92 -5.20 15.34
CA ALA A 53 -2.31 -3.93 15.00
C ALA A 53 -1.85 -3.18 16.25
N SER A 54 -0.93 -2.24 16.06
CA SER A 54 -0.55 -1.22 17.02
C SER A 54 -0.92 0.15 16.45
N VAL A 55 -1.46 1.04 17.27
CA VAL A 55 -1.81 2.41 16.89
C VAL A 55 -0.92 3.36 17.67
N ALA A 56 -0.13 4.17 16.98
CA ALA A 56 0.87 5.05 17.59
C ALA A 56 0.79 6.48 17.05
N GLU A 57 1.00 7.48 17.90
CA GLU A 57 1.03 8.89 17.49
C GLU A 57 2.46 9.38 17.30
N VAL A 58 2.76 9.92 16.12
CA VAL A 58 4.06 10.54 15.80
C VAL A 58 3.93 12.06 15.90
N THR A 59 4.80 12.68 16.68
CA THR A 59 4.92 14.15 16.77
C THR A 59 6.38 14.56 16.63
N ALA A 60 6.65 15.72 16.00
CA ALA A 60 8.02 16.18 15.70
C ALA A 60 8.94 16.20 16.93
N GLY A 61 8.43 16.58 18.11
CA GLY A 61 9.22 16.66 19.35
C GLY A 61 9.49 15.33 20.05
N SER A 62 9.02 14.19 19.52
CA SER A 62 9.08 12.89 20.21
C SER A 62 9.76 11.77 19.42
N ILE A 63 10.26 12.07 18.22
CA ILE A 63 10.87 11.12 17.29
C ILE A 63 12.01 10.31 17.95
N GLU A 64 13.05 11.01 18.44
CA GLU A 64 14.25 10.36 18.99
C GLU A 64 13.92 9.53 20.25
N ASN A 65 13.07 10.05 21.12
CA ASN A 65 12.72 9.41 22.39
C ASN A 65 11.81 8.19 22.22
N ASN A 66 11.14 8.06 21.08
CA ASN A 66 10.18 6.99 20.83
C ASN A 66 10.69 5.90 19.88
N ALA A 67 11.89 6.02 19.30
CA ALA A 67 12.41 5.03 18.35
C ALA A 67 12.35 3.58 18.87
N ALA A 68 12.68 3.35 20.14
CA ALA A 68 12.59 2.03 20.76
C ALA A 68 11.14 1.53 20.89
N LEU A 69 10.19 2.43 21.17
CA LEU A 69 8.76 2.09 21.21
C LEU A 69 8.27 1.62 19.83
N TYR A 70 8.57 2.35 18.76
CA TYR A 70 8.11 1.98 17.42
C TYR A 70 8.66 0.63 16.95
N ARG A 71 9.93 0.33 17.25
CA ARG A 71 10.51 -1.00 17.01
C ARG A 71 9.79 -2.09 17.80
N ALA A 72 9.58 -1.86 19.10
CA ALA A 72 8.87 -2.81 19.96
C ALA A 72 7.42 -3.05 19.49
N LEU A 73 6.72 -2.02 18.99
CA LEU A 73 5.38 -2.14 18.44
C LEU A 73 5.36 -2.89 17.10
N ARG A 74 6.32 -2.65 16.22
CA ARG A 74 6.49 -3.32 14.92
C ARG A 74 6.68 -4.82 15.11
N ASP A 75 7.48 -5.23 16.08
CA ASP A 75 7.72 -6.65 16.39
C ASP A 75 6.44 -7.39 16.85
N LYS A 76 5.37 -6.66 17.16
CA LYS A 76 4.07 -7.24 17.54
C LYS A 76 3.11 -7.34 16.36
N GLY A 77 3.31 -6.60 15.29
CA GLY A 77 2.43 -6.60 14.13
C GLY A 77 2.39 -5.25 13.42
N PRO A 78 1.41 -5.06 12.50
CA PRO A 78 1.28 -3.83 11.74
C PRO A 78 1.13 -2.60 12.63
N VAL A 79 1.86 -1.53 12.33
CA VAL A 79 1.78 -0.25 13.05
C VAL A 79 1.04 0.76 12.20
N ILE A 80 -0.02 1.34 12.74
CA ILE A 80 -0.80 2.42 12.15
C ILE A 80 -0.39 3.70 12.87
N CYS A 81 0.29 4.60 12.16
CA CYS A 81 0.69 5.89 12.72
C CYS A 81 -0.43 6.92 12.58
N TYR A 82 -0.52 7.82 13.55
CA TYR A 82 -1.28 9.06 13.46
C TYR A 82 -0.35 10.26 13.49
N ALA A 83 -0.59 11.21 12.59
CA ALA A 83 0.02 12.52 12.65
C ALA A 83 -0.92 13.58 12.04
N ASP A 84 -1.14 14.68 12.76
CA ASP A 84 -1.92 15.83 12.24
C ASP A 84 -1.16 16.56 11.14
N THR A 85 0.16 16.67 11.30
CA THR A 85 1.06 17.31 10.34
C THR A 85 2.23 16.37 10.04
N MET A 86 2.79 16.48 8.85
CA MET A 86 3.91 15.65 8.42
C MET A 86 5.09 16.54 8.04
N THR A 87 6.20 16.39 8.78
CA THR A 87 7.49 16.97 8.41
C THR A 87 8.35 15.93 7.69
N GLU A 88 9.38 16.37 6.98
CA GLU A 88 10.34 15.46 6.33
C GLU A 88 11.09 14.59 7.34
N GLU A 89 11.35 15.11 8.53
CA GLU A 89 11.98 14.36 9.62
C GLU A 89 11.08 13.24 10.14
N MET A 90 9.79 13.54 10.37
CA MET A 90 8.80 12.53 10.76
C MET A 90 8.63 11.47 9.68
N ARG A 91 8.58 11.89 8.40
CA ARG A 91 8.49 10.98 7.25
C ARG A 91 9.65 9.99 7.25
N ARG A 92 10.89 10.49 7.34
CA ARG A 92 12.09 9.63 7.38
C ARG A 92 12.03 8.67 8.56
N PHE A 93 11.76 9.18 9.76
CA PHE A 93 11.67 8.34 10.95
C PHE A 93 10.67 7.18 10.83
N ILE A 94 9.46 7.46 10.33
CA ILE A 94 8.41 6.45 10.17
C ILE A 94 8.85 5.38 9.15
N LEU A 95 9.45 5.81 8.03
CA LEU A 95 9.96 4.90 7.01
C LEU A 95 11.15 4.08 7.49
N ASP A 96 12.08 4.68 8.23
CA ASP A 96 13.24 4.00 8.85
C ASP A 96 12.79 2.97 9.90
N CYS A 97 11.61 3.18 10.51
CA CYS A 97 10.97 2.19 11.36
C CYS A 97 10.28 1.06 10.57
N GLY A 98 10.18 1.15 9.24
CA GLY A 98 9.50 0.17 8.40
C GLY A 98 7.98 0.33 8.35
N ILE A 99 7.47 1.53 8.62
CA ILE A 99 6.02 1.76 8.78
C ILE A 99 5.45 2.44 7.54
N ALA A 100 4.43 1.82 6.93
CA ALA A 100 3.76 2.37 5.74
C ALA A 100 2.43 3.08 6.06
N ASP A 101 1.70 2.63 7.08
CA ASP A 101 0.36 3.13 7.37
C ASP A 101 0.42 4.41 8.21
N LEU A 102 -0.11 5.50 7.64
CA LEU A 102 -0.34 6.75 8.36
C LEU A 102 -1.76 7.25 8.11
N MET A 103 -2.52 7.41 9.17
CA MET A 103 -3.83 8.05 9.13
C MET A 103 -3.71 9.52 9.54
N ARG A 104 -4.49 10.35 8.84
CA ARG A 104 -4.69 11.76 9.17
C ARG A 104 -6.07 11.93 9.78
N ASN A 105 -6.20 12.92 10.65
CA ASN A 105 -7.41 13.23 11.40
C ASN A 105 -7.75 12.19 12.48
N TYR A 106 -7.90 12.66 13.71
CA TYR A 106 -8.28 11.84 14.85
C TYR A 106 -9.77 11.47 14.77
N ASP A 107 -10.10 10.36 14.12
CA ASP A 107 -11.46 9.82 14.02
C ASP A 107 -11.47 8.33 14.43
N ALA A 108 -12.17 8.02 15.52
CA ALA A 108 -12.23 6.68 16.10
C ALA A 108 -13.10 5.72 15.29
N ASP A 109 -14.22 6.18 14.72
CA ASP A 109 -15.09 5.35 13.88
C ASP A 109 -14.40 5.00 12.57
N HIS A 110 -13.64 5.96 12.03
CA HIS A 110 -12.82 5.74 10.87
C HIS A 110 -11.68 4.74 11.13
N LEU A 111 -10.98 4.85 12.27
CA LEU A 111 -9.97 3.87 12.70
C LEU A 111 -10.56 2.46 12.78
N CYS A 112 -11.73 2.30 13.42
CA CYS A 112 -12.37 1.00 13.57
C CYS A 112 -12.74 0.38 12.22
N ARG A 113 -13.26 1.18 11.27
CA ARG A 113 -13.53 0.72 9.89
C ARG A 113 -12.26 0.28 9.17
N PHE A 114 -11.19 1.08 9.29
CA PHE A 114 -9.90 0.78 8.68
C PHE A 114 -9.29 -0.51 9.25
N MET A 115 -9.28 -0.67 10.58
CA MET A 115 -8.81 -1.88 11.24
C MET A 115 -9.63 -3.11 10.88
N GLY A 116 -10.96 -2.97 10.80
CA GLY A 116 -11.84 -4.03 10.32
C GLY A 116 -11.44 -4.51 8.93
N MET A 117 -11.20 -3.57 8.01
CA MET A 117 -10.77 -3.87 6.64
C MET A 117 -9.42 -4.58 6.56
N ILE A 118 -8.42 -4.17 7.35
CA ILE A 118 -7.10 -4.83 7.38
C ILE A 118 -7.20 -6.22 7.98
N SER A 119 -8.10 -6.40 8.96
CA SER A 119 -8.24 -7.65 9.69
C SER A 119 -9.14 -8.68 9.00
N GLU A 120 -9.75 -8.33 7.86
CA GLU A 120 -10.53 -9.24 7.02
C GLU A 120 -9.57 -10.08 6.16
N GLU A 121 -9.62 -11.41 6.32
CA GLU A 121 -8.99 -12.33 5.38
C GLU A 121 -9.65 -12.17 4.01
N GLN A 122 -8.87 -11.82 2.99
CA GLN A 122 -9.35 -11.73 1.62
C GLN A 122 -9.01 -13.02 0.89
N ASP A 123 -10.04 -13.74 0.43
CA ASP A 123 -9.95 -15.03 -0.29
C ASP A 123 -9.36 -14.93 -1.72
N THR A 124 -8.85 -13.75 -2.09
CA THR A 124 -8.37 -13.47 -3.45
C THR A 124 -6.85 -13.41 -3.50
N ASP A 125 -6.23 -14.33 -4.22
CA ASP A 125 -4.79 -14.28 -4.55
C ASP A 125 -4.59 -13.55 -5.88
N ALA A 126 -4.19 -12.27 -5.82
CA ALA A 126 -3.92 -11.48 -7.03
C ALA A 126 -2.62 -11.92 -7.76
N GLY A 127 -1.83 -12.78 -7.12
CA GLY A 127 -0.52 -13.23 -7.54
C GLY A 127 0.56 -12.80 -6.54
N SER A 128 1.83 -12.90 -6.94
CA SER A 128 2.96 -12.57 -6.08
C SER A 128 3.94 -11.57 -6.69
N PHE A 129 4.60 -10.83 -5.80
CA PHE A 129 5.79 -10.03 -6.07
C PHE A 129 6.98 -10.79 -5.49
N VAL A 130 8.07 -10.84 -6.24
CA VAL A 130 9.35 -11.33 -5.72
C VAL A 130 10.29 -10.15 -5.55
N VAL A 131 10.86 -10.00 -4.36
CA VAL A 131 11.64 -8.83 -3.98
C VAL A 131 13.03 -9.28 -3.54
N LEU A 132 14.06 -8.83 -4.25
CA LEU A 132 15.45 -8.96 -3.83
C LEU A 132 15.82 -7.70 -3.06
N ASP A 133 15.88 -7.81 -1.73
CA ASP A 133 16.25 -6.75 -0.80
C ASP A 133 16.74 -7.35 0.53
N ASP A 134 17.64 -6.66 1.21
CA ASP A 134 18.20 -6.99 2.53
C ASP A 134 17.93 -5.90 3.58
N ASP A 135 17.33 -4.76 3.20
CA ASP A 135 16.90 -3.73 4.15
C ASP A 135 15.54 -4.08 4.79
N ALA A 136 15.57 -4.41 6.08
CA ALA A 136 14.39 -4.83 6.81
C ALA A 136 13.29 -3.75 6.88
N ALA A 137 13.62 -2.45 6.91
CA ALA A 137 12.62 -1.39 6.96
C ALA A 137 11.94 -1.22 5.60
N VAL A 138 12.71 -1.24 4.51
CA VAL A 138 12.19 -1.19 3.13
C VAL A 138 11.30 -2.40 2.86
N MET A 139 11.77 -3.60 3.23
CA MET A 139 11.01 -4.85 3.08
C MET A 139 9.64 -4.76 3.76
N ASP A 140 9.55 -4.20 4.96
CA ASP A 140 8.27 -4.08 5.67
C ASP A 140 7.33 -3.06 5.02
N VAL A 141 7.84 -1.91 4.56
CA VAL A 141 7.02 -0.92 3.85
C VAL A 141 6.50 -1.51 2.54
N VAL A 142 7.39 -2.08 1.72
CA VAL A 142 7.05 -2.72 0.44
C VAL A 142 6.07 -3.88 0.66
N GLY A 143 6.33 -4.72 1.65
CA GLY A 143 5.47 -5.83 2.04
C GLY A 143 4.08 -5.36 2.42
N THR A 144 3.98 -4.35 3.28
CA THR A 144 2.71 -3.78 3.73
C THR A 144 1.90 -3.19 2.58
N VAL A 145 2.55 -2.42 1.70
CA VAL A 145 1.88 -1.82 0.53
C VAL A 145 1.36 -2.91 -0.40
N ILE A 146 2.19 -3.89 -0.79
CA ILE A 146 1.82 -4.95 -1.74
C ILE A 146 0.70 -5.84 -1.17
N THR A 147 0.83 -6.27 0.08
CA THR A 147 -0.14 -7.17 0.73
C THR A 147 -1.49 -6.51 0.98
N ARG A 148 -1.53 -5.19 1.20
CA ARG A 148 -2.80 -4.43 1.31
C ARG A 148 -3.67 -4.54 0.05
N PHE A 149 -3.05 -4.76 -1.11
CA PHE A 149 -3.73 -4.99 -2.40
C PHE A 149 -3.81 -6.48 -2.77
N ASN A 150 -3.76 -7.37 -1.78
CA ASN A 150 -3.94 -8.83 -1.92
C ASN A 150 -2.93 -9.56 -2.80
N TYR A 151 -1.73 -9.00 -2.97
CA TYR A 151 -0.61 -9.72 -3.56
C TYR A 151 0.25 -10.32 -2.46
N ARG A 152 0.80 -11.51 -2.71
CA ARG A 152 1.85 -12.07 -1.84
C ARG A 152 3.18 -11.38 -2.12
N THR A 153 4.01 -11.23 -1.10
CA THR A 153 5.39 -10.76 -1.25
C THR A 153 6.33 -11.86 -0.80
N GLU A 154 7.22 -12.30 -1.70
CA GLU A 154 8.28 -13.26 -1.40
C GLU A 154 9.64 -12.54 -1.47
N PHE A 155 10.29 -12.40 -0.31
CA PHE A 155 11.61 -11.77 -0.21
C PHE A 155 12.72 -12.79 -0.39
N VAL A 156 13.79 -12.39 -1.08
CA VAL A 156 14.98 -13.20 -1.34
C VAL A 156 16.24 -12.36 -1.17
N ASP A 157 17.33 -13.03 -0.81
CA ASP A 157 18.65 -12.45 -0.58
C ASP A 157 19.61 -12.63 -1.76
N THR A 158 19.24 -13.43 -2.75
CA THR A 158 20.11 -13.82 -3.86
C THR A 158 19.40 -13.77 -5.21
N VAL A 159 20.19 -13.52 -6.26
CA VAL A 159 19.74 -13.58 -7.66
C VAL A 159 19.19 -14.98 -8.00
N ASP A 160 19.78 -16.02 -7.44
CA ASP A 160 19.35 -17.41 -7.65
C ASP A 160 17.98 -17.67 -7.02
N GLY A 161 17.76 -17.18 -5.80
CA GLY A 161 16.45 -17.17 -5.15
C GLY A 161 15.41 -16.41 -5.99
N LEU A 162 15.75 -15.20 -6.46
CA LEU A 162 14.87 -14.37 -7.28
C LEU A 162 14.34 -15.12 -8.50
N PHE A 163 15.23 -15.72 -9.30
CA PHE A 163 14.81 -16.46 -10.48
C PHE A 163 14.18 -17.82 -10.15
N GLY A 164 14.57 -18.47 -9.05
CA GLY A 164 13.92 -19.68 -8.58
C GLY A 164 12.44 -19.45 -8.27
N LEU A 165 12.12 -18.31 -7.66
CA LEU A 165 10.74 -17.90 -7.38
C LEU A 165 10.02 -17.33 -8.60
N ALA A 166 10.71 -16.59 -9.47
CA ALA A 166 10.12 -16.02 -10.69
C ALA A 166 9.56 -17.09 -11.65
N LEU A 167 10.02 -18.34 -11.55
CA LEU A 167 9.50 -19.46 -12.32
C LEU A 167 8.19 -20.03 -11.76
N LYS A 168 7.77 -19.65 -10.54
CA LYS A 168 6.49 -20.08 -9.97
C LYS A 168 5.33 -19.41 -10.74
N PRO A 169 4.23 -20.16 -11.00
CA PRO A 169 3.03 -19.56 -11.57
C PRO A 169 2.48 -18.43 -10.70
N GLY A 170 2.01 -17.36 -11.33
CA GLY A 170 1.33 -16.26 -10.64
C GLY A 170 2.22 -15.10 -10.18
N VAL A 171 3.54 -15.16 -10.41
CA VAL A 171 4.42 -14.00 -10.21
C VAL A 171 4.02 -12.89 -11.20
N ARG A 172 3.80 -11.69 -10.67
CA ARG A 172 3.34 -10.51 -11.42
C ARG A 172 4.40 -9.44 -11.58
N PHE A 173 5.41 -9.44 -10.71
CA PHE A 173 6.40 -8.38 -10.66
C PHE A 173 7.67 -8.84 -9.93
N MET A 174 8.82 -8.32 -10.34
CA MET A 174 10.09 -8.45 -9.64
C MET A 174 10.61 -7.07 -9.23
N LEU A 175 10.99 -6.92 -7.96
CA LEU A 175 11.65 -5.72 -7.43
C LEU A 175 13.08 -6.09 -7.05
N VAL A 176 14.05 -5.25 -7.42
CA VAL A 176 15.48 -5.51 -7.17
C VAL A 176 16.13 -4.27 -6.58
N ASN A 177 16.54 -4.35 -5.31
CA ASN A 177 17.37 -3.34 -4.69
C ASN A 177 18.81 -3.47 -5.19
N LEU A 178 19.34 -2.43 -5.82
CA LEU A 178 20.71 -2.35 -6.31
C LEU A 178 21.73 -2.03 -5.20
N GLY A 179 21.26 -1.66 -4.01
CA GLY A 179 22.07 -1.50 -2.80
C GLY A 179 22.34 -2.82 -2.07
N THR A 180 21.64 -3.90 -2.43
CA THR A 180 21.74 -5.17 -1.69
C THR A 180 23.15 -5.76 -1.73
N THR A 181 23.64 -6.13 -0.54
CA THR A 181 25.03 -6.52 -0.30
C THR A 181 25.47 -7.71 -1.16
N ALA A 182 24.56 -8.64 -1.44
CA ALA A 182 24.82 -9.87 -2.19
C ALA A 182 24.48 -9.80 -3.68
N LEU A 183 24.21 -8.61 -4.23
CA LEU A 183 23.77 -8.49 -5.62
C LEU A 183 24.91 -8.72 -6.64
N ASP A 184 24.84 -9.85 -7.35
CA ASP A 184 25.58 -10.05 -8.61
C ASP A 184 24.78 -9.47 -9.79
N LEU A 185 25.01 -8.19 -10.11
CA LEU A 185 24.34 -7.51 -11.21
C LEU A 185 24.59 -8.19 -12.58
N ASN A 186 25.81 -8.66 -12.82
CA ASN A 186 26.13 -9.34 -14.08
C ASN A 186 25.45 -10.72 -14.17
N GLY A 187 25.34 -11.42 -13.05
CA GLY A 187 24.55 -12.64 -12.90
C GLY A 187 23.07 -12.39 -13.17
N LEU A 188 22.50 -11.34 -12.58
CA LEU A 188 21.11 -10.91 -12.76
C LEU A 188 20.79 -10.69 -14.25
N VAL A 189 21.59 -9.85 -14.93
CA VAL A 189 21.40 -9.51 -16.35
C VAL A 189 21.51 -10.75 -17.23
N ARG A 190 22.53 -11.59 -17.02
CA ARG A 190 22.71 -12.84 -17.80
C ARG A 190 21.54 -13.80 -17.61
N LYS A 191 21.11 -14.03 -16.36
CA LYS A 191 19.99 -14.93 -16.06
C LYS A 191 18.68 -14.43 -16.65
N TYR A 192 18.41 -13.13 -16.55
CA TYR A 192 17.22 -12.52 -17.14
C TYR A 192 17.13 -12.79 -18.64
N TYR A 193 18.20 -12.49 -19.41
CA TYR A 193 18.19 -12.71 -20.86
C TYR A 193 18.14 -14.18 -21.26
N SER A 194 18.67 -15.08 -20.41
CA SER A 194 18.61 -16.53 -20.65
C SER A 194 17.24 -17.16 -20.37
N SER A 195 16.38 -16.52 -19.58
CA SER A 195 15.07 -17.04 -19.18
C SER A 195 13.93 -16.41 -19.97
N GLN A 196 13.24 -17.19 -20.80
CA GLN A 196 12.07 -16.70 -21.53
C GLN A 196 10.91 -16.35 -20.59
N VAL A 197 10.73 -17.13 -19.52
CA VAL A 197 9.67 -16.90 -18.53
C VAL A 197 9.91 -15.59 -17.77
N ALA A 198 11.14 -15.35 -17.32
CA ALA A 198 11.45 -14.13 -16.58
C ALA A 198 11.30 -12.85 -17.43
N ARG A 199 11.54 -12.94 -18.74
CA ARG A 199 11.33 -11.83 -19.67
C ARG A 199 9.87 -11.40 -19.83
N ALA A 200 8.91 -12.24 -19.44
CA ALA A 200 7.48 -11.88 -19.43
C ALA A 200 7.06 -11.17 -18.14
N ILE A 201 7.90 -11.18 -17.11
CA ILE A 201 7.62 -10.58 -15.81
C ILE A 201 8.27 -9.19 -15.77
N PRO A 202 7.50 -8.12 -15.48
CA PRO A 202 8.06 -6.80 -15.25
C PRO A 202 9.08 -6.84 -14.11
N VAL A 203 10.26 -6.30 -14.37
CA VAL A 203 11.30 -6.04 -13.36
C VAL A 203 11.32 -4.55 -13.09
N LEU A 204 11.58 -4.13 -11.86
CA LEU A 204 11.92 -2.76 -11.50
C LEU A 204 13.13 -2.78 -10.57
N ALA A 205 14.18 -2.07 -10.97
CA ALA A 205 15.33 -1.87 -10.12
C ALA A 205 15.16 -0.59 -9.28
N TYR A 206 15.66 -0.56 -8.06
CA TYR A 206 15.70 0.65 -7.24
C TYR A 206 16.98 0.75 -6.40
N LYS A 207 17.34 1.96 -5.99
CA LYS A 207 18.46 2.25 -5.09
C LYS A 207 18.20 3.54 -4.34
N ASP A 208 18.61 3.65 -3.08
CA ASP A 208 18.62 4.94 -2.39
C ASP A 208 19.91 5.71 -2.74
N MET A 209 19.77 6.87 -3.37
CA MET A 209 20.87 7.76 -3.71
C MET A 209 21.66 8.29 -2.51
N ARG A 210 21.09 8.27 -1.31
CA ARG A 210 21.77 8.70 -0.08
C ARG A 210 23.00 7.82 0.22
N GLU A 211 23.03 6.59 -0.29
CA GLU A 211 24.14 5.64 -0.16
C GLU A 211 25.24 5.85 -1.20
N GLY A 212 25.01 6.74 -2.17
CA GLY A 212 25.92 7.00 -3.29
C GLY A 212 25.64 6.15 -4.53
N LEU A 213 26.01 6.69 -5.70
CA LEU A 213 25.83 6.03 -6.99
C LEU A 213 27.17 5.52 -7.52
N PHE A 214 27.33 4.20 -7.65
CA PHE A 214 28.45 3.65 -8.41
C PHE A 214 28.05 3.63 -9.88
N VAL A 215 28.55 4.61 -10.65
CA VAL A 215 28.25 4.81 -12.09
C VAL A 215 28.45 3.52 -12.92
N HIS A 216 29.35 2.64 -12.50
CA HIS A 216 29.62 1.36 -13.17
C HIS A 216 28.47 0.34 -13.06
N GLU A 217 27.59 0.47 -12.06
CA GLU A 217 26.40 -0.40 -11.89
C GLU A 217 25.31 -0.07 -12.92
N LEU A 218 25.06 1.22 -13.20
CA LEU A 218 24.02 1.63 -14.16
C LEU A 218 24.40 1.35 -15.63
N VAL A 219 25.69 1.33 -15.95
CA VAL A 219 26.20 1.18 -17.34
C VAL A 219 26.24 -0.30 -17.79
N GLY A 220 26.13 -1.27 -16.87
CA GLY A 220 26.26 -2.72 -17.11
C GLY A 220 25.10 -3.42 -17.84
N GLY A 221 24.29 -2.70 -18.63
CA GLY A 221 23.16 -3.26 -19.37
C GLY A 221 21.84 -3.30 -18.61
N LEU A 222 21.80 -2.85 -17.34
CA LEU A 222 20.58 -2.74 -16.54
C LEU A 222 19.51 -1.85 -17.19
N ASN A 223 19.93 -0.75 -17.84
CA ASN A 223 19.02 0.15 -18.58
C ASN A 223 18.27 -0.54 -19.74
N ARG A 224 18.77 -1.68 -20.25
CA ARG A 224 18.08 -2.49 -21.26
C ARG A 224 17.13 -3.51 -20.65
N LEU A 225 17.25 -3.77 -19.35
CA LEU A 225 16.47 -4.74 -18.60
C LEU A 225 15.26 -4.09 -17.95
N THR A 226 15.44 -2.92 -17.34
CA THR A 226 14.36 -2.24 -16.62
C THR A 226 14.60 -0.74 -16.46
N ARG A 227 13.53 -0.01 -16.16
CA ARG A 227 13.59 1.31 -15.56
C ARG A 227 14.13 1.17 -14.13
N TYR A 228 14.88 2.17 -13.68
CA TYR A 228 15.41 2.21 -12.32
C TYR A 228 14.83 3.40 -11.56
N ILE A 229 14.64 3.25 -10.26
CA ILE A 229 14.22 4.32 -9.35
C ILE A 229 15.37 4.62 -8.40
N LEU A 230 15.69 5.91 -8.22
CA LEU A 230 16.82 6.36 -7.41
C LEU A 230 16.39 6.95 -6.06
N SER A 231 15.13 6.76 -5.67
CA SER A 231 14.61 7.15 -4.36
C SER A 231 13.56 6.16 -3.88
N LEU A 232 13.67 5.73 -2.61
CA LEU A 232 12.67 4.87 -1.99
C LEU A 232 11.27 5.53 -1.97
N GLU A 233 11.22 6.86 -1.84
CA GLU A 233 9.94 7.59 -1.87
C GLU A 233 9.25 7.48 -3.25
N GLU A 234 10.03 7.50 -4.33
CA GLU A 234 9.50 7.30 -5.69
C GLU A 234 9.01 5.86 -5.88
N LEU A 235 9.72 4.88 -5.30
CA LEU A 235 9.31 3.47 -5.32
C LEU A 235 7.96 3.30 -4.61
N TYR A 236 7.83 3.81 -3.38
CA TYR A 236 6.61 3.70 -2.61
C TYR A 236 5.44 4.40 -3.30
N SER A 237 5.67 5.61 -3.81
CA SER A 237 4.67 6.36 -4.58
C SER A 237 4.22 5.59 -5.83
N LEU A 238 5.16 4.97 -6.56
CA LEU A 238 4.85 4.18 -7.75
C LEU A 238 4.02 2.94 -7.42
N LEU A 239 4.42 2.18 -6.39
CA LEU A 239 3.72 0.97 -5.96
C LEU A 239 2.28 1.27 -5.56
N VAL A 240 2.08 2.30 -4.73
CA VAL A 240 0.74 2.74 -4.33
C VAL A 240 -0.09 3.13 -5.54
N ASP A 241 0.46 3.95 -6.45
CA ASP A 241 -0.25 4.41 -7.65
C ASP A 241 -0.65 3.25 -8.60
N ILE A 242 0.28 2.33 -8.89
CA ILE A 242 0.00 1.22 -9.82
C ILE A 242 -1.00 0.24 -9.23
N LEU A 243 -0.80 -0.17 -7.96
CA LEU A 243 -1.67 -1.13 -7.29
C LEU A 243 -3.09 -0.58 -7.11
N PHE A 244 -3.20 0.67 -6.66
CA PHE A 244 -4.50 1.34 -6.53
C PHE A 244 -5.21 1.45 -7.88
N ARG A 245 -4.51 1.90 -8.94
CA ARG A 245 -5.09 1.97 -10.30
C ARG A 245 -5.55 0.60 -10.79
N LYS A 246 -4.80 -0.45 -10.51
CA LYS A 246 -5.13 -1.81 -10.93
C LYS A 246 -6.41 -2.34 -10.28
N GLU A 247 -6.70 -1.96 -9.03
CA GLU A 247 -7.95 -2.30 -8.34
C GLU A 247 -9.11 -1.38 -8.75
N ILE A 248 -8.92 -0.05 -8.79
CA ILE A 248 -10.03 0.90 -8.94
C ILE A 248 -10.51 1.05 -10.39
N MET A 249 -9.62 0.99 -11.40
CA MET A 249 -10.00 1.23 -12.80
C MET A 249 -11.00 0.21 -13.36
N PRO A 250 -10.89 -1.11 -13.07
CA PRO A 250 -11.93 -2.08 -13.44
C PRO A 250 -13.30 -1.75 -12.85
N MET A 251 -13.36 -1.22 -11.63
CA MET A 251 -14.62 -0.84 -10.97
C MET A 251 -15.25 0.38 -11.65
N VAL A 252 -14.43 1.38 -12.00
CA VAL A 252 -14.87 2.54 -12.79
C VAL A 252 -15.42 2.09 -14.15
N ALA A 253 -14.72 1.20 -14.85
CA ALA A 253 -15.19 0.63 -16.11
C ALA A 253 -16.50 -0.17 -15.94
N SER A 254 -16.64 -0.90 -14.84
CA SER A 254 -17.87 -1.64 -14.51
C SER A 254 -19.05 -0.69 -14.28
N LEU A 255 -18.86 0.38 -13.50
CA LEU A 255 -19.90 1.40 -13.30
C LEU A 255 -20.29 2.08 -14.62
N LYS A 256 -19.31 2.44 -15.45
CA LYS A 256 -19.56 3.03 -16.78
C LYS A 256 -20.45 2.13 -17.63
N ARG A 257 -20.19 0.82 -17.61
CA ARG A 257 -20.98 -0.18 -18.33
C ARG A 257 -22.37 -0.36 -17.72
N LEU A 258 -22.48 -0.51 -16.40
CA LEU A 258 -23.76 -0.74 -15.70
C LEU A 258 -24.71 0.46 -15.86
N SER A 259 -24.18 1.69 -15.84
CA SER A 259 -24.97 2.90 -16.04
C SER A 259 -25.28 3.20 -17.51
N SER A 260 -24.79 2.38 -18.44
CA SER A 260 -24.83 2.68 -19.88
C SER A 260 -24.36 4.10 -20.20
N PHE A 261 -23.28 4.54 -19.56
CA PHE A 261 -22.86 5.94 -19.54
C PHE A 261 -22.78 6.57 -20.93
N ASP A 262 -22.25 5.84 -21.93
CA ASP A 262 -22.09 6.38 -23.29
C ASP A 262 -23.44 6.69 -23.96
N ILE A 263 -24.52 5.97 -23.60
CA ILE A 263 -25.88 6.23 -24.07
C ILE A 263 -26.50 7.40 -23.28
N ASN A 264 -26.12 7.55 -22.02
CA ASN A 264 -26.67 8.52 -21.07
C ASN A 264 -25.80 9.78 -20.88
N ALA A 265 -24.77 9.97 -21.72
CA ALA A 265 -23.76 11.03 -21.53
C ALA A 265 -24.38 12.45 -21.56
N CYS A 266 -25.48 12.64 -22.29
CA CYS A 266 -26.22 13.90 -22.33
C CYS A 266 -26.72 14.36 -20.94
N TYR A 267 -27.04 13.41 -20.03
CA TYR A 267 -27.45 13.74 -18.66
C TYR A 267 -26.31 14.25 -17.78
N ALA A 268 -25.05 14.04 -18.18
CA ALA A 268 -23.88 14.56 -17.48
C ALA A 268 -23.40 15.91 -18.04
N GLU A 269 -23.54 16.12 -19.35
CA GLU A 269 -22.95 17.27 -20.06
C GLU A 269 -23.95 18.39 -20.35
N GLU A 270 -25.24 18.07 -20.47
CA GLU A 270 -26.27 19.02 -20.85
C GLU A 270 -27.21 19.39 -19.69
N THR A 271 -28.00 20.46 -19.88
CA THR A 271 -29.09 20.76 -18.95
C THR A 271 -30.19 19.70 -19.07
N LEU A 272 -30.95 19.48 -17.99
CA LEU A 272 -32.04 18.51 -17.97
C LEU A 272 -33.05 18.71 -19.13
N GLY A 273 -33.35 19.98 -19.46
CA GLY A 273 -34.23 20.30 -20.59
C GLY A 273 -33.66 19.84 -21.94
N LYS A 274 -32.37 20.08 -22.19
CA LYS A 274 -31.71 19.60 -23.41
C LYS A 274 -31.67 18.07 -23.46
N ALA A 275 -31.28 17.42 -22.36
CA ALA A 275 -31.26 15.96 -22.29
C ALA A 275 -32.65 15.34 -22.54
N PHE A 276 -33.72 15.95 -22.00
CA PHE A 276 -35.11 15.52 -22.25
C PHE A 276 -35.48 15.63 -23.73
N PHE A 277 -35.27 16.78 -24.38
CA PHE A 277 -35.62 16.96 -25.79
C PHE A 277 -34.72 16.13 -26.74
N SER A 278 -33.44 15.97 -26.41
CA SER A 278 -32.50 15.13 -27.15
C SER A 278 -32.85 13.64 -27.07
N SER A 279 -33.47 13.22 -25.96
CA SER A 279 -33.80 11.82 -25.70
C SER A 279 -35.29 11.50 -25.91
N GLU A 280 -36.12 12.47 -26.32
CA GLU A 280 -37.59 12.41 -26.33
C GLU A 280 -38.15 11.14 -26.99
N LYS A 281 -37.51 10.67 -28.07
CA LYS A 281 -37.92 9.47 -28.80
C LYS A 281 -37.55 8.15 -28.09
N ASN A 282 -36.62 8.19 -27.14
CA ASN A 282 -36.01 7.03 -26.49
C ASN A 282 -36.18 7.01 -24.95
N ILE A 283 -36.88 7.99 -24.35
CA ILE A 283 -37.04 8.12 -22.89
C ILE A 283 -37.59 6.83 -22.26
N PHE A 284 -38.51 6.16 -22.94
CA PHE A 284 -39.17 4.95 -22.44
C PHE A 284 -38.55 3.64 -22.97
N SER A 285 -37.52 3.73 -23.82
CA SER A 285 -36.82 2.56 -24.39
C SER A 285 -35.39 2.42 -23.88
N GLY A 286 -34.98 3.25 -22.92
CA GLY A 286 -33.68 3.15 -22.26
C GLY A 286 -33.55 1.87 -21.45
N ALA A 287 -32.31 1.45 -21.20
CA ALA A 287 -32.03 0.35 -20.29
C ALA A 287 -32.53 0.69 -18.88
N ASP A 288 -33.21 -0.23 -18.22
CA ASP A 288 -33.70 -0.03 -16.85
C ASP A 288 -32.53 -0.04 -15.86
N ILE A 289 -32.14 1.16 -15.43
CA ILE A 289 -31.09 1.38 -14.43
C ILE A 289 -31.56 0.96 -13.03
N PHE A 290 -32.87 0.96 -12.78
CA PHE A 290 -33.48 0.59 -11.51
C PHE A 290 -33.91 -0.87 -11.43
N GLY A 291 -33.65 -1.65 -12.49
CA GLY A 291 -33.81 -3.10 -12.43
C GLY A 291 -32.98 -3.66 -11.27
N ASP A 292 -33.60 -4.53 -10.46
CA ASP A 292 -33.05 -4.98 -9.17
C ASP A 292 -31.61 -5.51 -9.27
N ASP A 293 -31.28 -6.20 -10.36
CA ASP A 293 -29.93 -6.73 -10.63
C ASP A 293 -28.91 -5.64 -10.97
N THR A 294 -29.30 -4.64 -11.76
CA THR A 294 -28.43 -3.52 -12.16
C THR A 294 -28.12 -2.65 -10.95
N PHE A 295 -29.15 -2.23 -10.22
CA PHE A 295 -29.00 -1.39 -9.04
C PHE A 295 -28.18 -2.07 -7.94
N SER A 296 -28.43 -3.36 -7.69
CA SER A 296 -27.66 -4.15 -6.73
C SER A 296 -26.19 -4.29 -7.15
N SER A 297 -25.93 -4.48 -8.45
CA SER A 297 -24.56 -4.58 -8.99
C SER A 297 -23.81 -3.26 -8.93
N MET A 298 -24.48 -2.13 -9.20
CA MET A 298 -23.92 -0.80 -9.03
C MET A 298 -23.60 -0.53 -7.56
N SER A 299 -24.53 -0.84 -6.66
CA SER A 299 -24.34 -0.68 -5.21
C SER A 299 -23.17 -1.50 -4.68
N ARG A 300 -23.01 -2.75 -5.15
CA ARG A 300 -21.84 -3.59 -4.83
C ARG A 300 -20.55 -2.96 -5.33
N THR A 301 -20.52 -2.50 -6.58
CA THR A 301 -19.33 -1.86 -7.18
C THR A 301 -18.92 -0.60 -6.40
N VAL A 302 -19.88 0.24 -6.01
CA VAL A 302 -19.61 1.44 -5.18
C VAL A 302 -19.05 1.05 -3.80
N ARG A 303 -19.56 -0.01 -3.18
CA ARG A 303 -19.02 -0.52 -1.90
C ARG A 303 -17.57 -0.98 -2.05
N ASP A 304 -17.25 -1.72 -3.11
CA ASP A 304 -15.90 -2.21 -3.39
C ASP A 304 -14.94 -1.04 -3.69
N MET A 305 -15.41 0.00 -4.39
CA MET A 305 -14.65 1.24 -4.58
C MET A 305 -14.35 1.94 -3.25
N ASN A 306 -15.34 2.07 -2.37
CA ASN A 306 -15.14 2.65 -1.03
C ASN A 306 -14.13 1.84 -0.20
N ARG A 307 -14.18 0.51 -0.27
CA ARG A 307 -13.18 -0.37 0.37
C ARG A 307 -11.78 -0.11 -0.20
N THR A 308 -11.67 0.03 -1.52
CA THR A 308 -10.39 0.30 -2.21
C THR A 308 -9.83 1.68 -1.84
N LEU A 309 -10.68 2.69 -1.69
CA LEU A 309 -10.29 4.01 -1.20
C LEU A 309 -9.75 3.93 0.23
N LEU A 310 -10.46 3.21 1.11
CA LEU A 310 -10.03 3.01 2.50
C LEU A 310 -8.68 2.26 2.61
N LYS A 311 -8.43 1.28 1.72
CA LYS A 311 -7.12 0.58 1.64
C LYS A 311 -5.96 1.53 1.38
N ALA A 312 -6.16 2.49 0.48
CA ALA A 312 -5.11 3.37 -0.05
C ALA A 312 -4.94 4.66 0.76
N GLU A 313 -5.95 5.04 1.56
CA GLU A 313 -5.95 6.28 2.34
C GLU A 313 -4.72 6.41 3.24
N SER A 314 -4.36 5.33 3.95
CA SER A 314 -3.19 5.29 4.84
C SER A 314 -1.85 5.44 4.12
N PHE A 315 -1.82 5.30 2.80
CA PHE A 315 -0.62 5.41 1.96
C PHE A 315 -0.55 6.74 1.20
N THR A 316 -1.56 7.60 1.31
CA THR A 316 -1.60 8.88 0.57
C THR A 316 -0.41 9.79 0.89
N TRP A 317 0.16 9.68 2.09
CA TRP A 317 1.34 10.43 2.51
C TRP A 317 2.64 9.96 1.86
N LEU A 318 2.73 8.69 1.41
CA LEU A 318 3.87 8.13 0.69
C LEU A 318 4.00 8.70 -0.73
N ARG A 319 2.94 9.32 -1.25
CA ARG A 319 2.94 9.90 -2.59
C ARG A 319 3.80 11.14 -2.61
N ILE A 320 4.74 11.19 -3.55
CA ILE A 320 5.44 12.42 -3.88
C ILE A 320 4.48 13.27 -4.72
N ALA A 321 4.31 14.53 -4.35
CA ALA A 321 3.65 15.49 -5.23
C ALA A 321 4.53 15.63 -6.48
N MET A 322 4.20 14.90 -7.55
CA MET A 322 4.92 15.04 -8.81
C MET A 322 4.69 16.46 -9.33
N ASP A 323 5.64 17.35 -9.05
CA ASP A 323 5.74 18.57 -9.82
C ASP A 323 6.00 18.12 -11.26
N ARG A 324 5.14 18.52 -12.20
CA ARG A 324 5.16 18.05 -13.60
C ARG A 324 6.43 18.48 -14.36
N ARG A 325 7.44 18.99 -13.65
CA ARG A 325 8.70 19.52 -14.14
C ARG A 325 9.84 18.81 -13.39
N ASP A 326 10.38 17.77 -14.03
CA ASP A 326 11.78 17.33 -13.89
C ASP A 326 12.29 16.49 -12.69
N ILE A 327 11.47 15.76 -11.93
CA ILE A 327 12.02 14.77 -10.95
C ILE A 327 11.29 13.43 -11.05
N SER A 328 11.43 12.77 -12.19
CA SER A 328 11.28 11.32 -12.26
C SER A 328 12.67 10.77 -12.54
N THR A 329 13.25 10.05 -11.59
CA THR A 329 14.56 9.43 -11.77
C THR A 329 14.49 8.17 -12.65
N ALA A 330 13.29 7.76 -13.05
CA ALA A 330 13.07 6.70 -14.03
C ALA A 330 13.85 7.04 -15.31
N GLY A 331 14.91 6.27 -15.57
CA GLY A 331 15.77 6.42 -16.75
C GLY A 331 14.95 6.70 -18.00
N ARG A 332 15.27 7.81 -18.69
CA ARG A 332 14.56 8.30 -19.87
C ARG A 332 14.47 7.22 -20.96
N GLU A 333 13.34 7.28 -21.67
CA GLU A 333 13.01 6.49 -22.85
C GLU A 333 14.18 6.39 -23.84
N GLY A 334 14.51 5.15 -24.21
CA GLY A 334 15.28 4.82 -25.40
C GLY A 334 14.36 4.30 -26.49
#